data_AF-A0A897NCE2-F1
#
_entry.id   AF-A0A897NCE2-F1
#
_cell.length_a   1.000
_cell.length_b   1.000
_cell.length_c   1.000
_cell.angle_alpha   90.00
_cell.angle_beta   90.00
_cell.angle_gamma   90.00
#
_symmetry.space_group_name_H-M   'P 1'
#
loop_
_entity.id
_entity.type
_entity.pdbx_description
1 polymer ?
#
loop_
_entity_poly.entity_id
_entity_poly.type
_entity_poly.pdbx_seq_one_letter_code
_entity_poly.pdbx_strand_id
1 'polypeptide(L)'
;MTSGARGISPVVGVALLIIIVTLLGAVSATMVFDLSEEREPAPEVALEMEVENASAGEYVLRHDSGETLDGDKVEILGLEDPDTIDEMRFVAGDERTVVPTDETVTVIYHGEHGTIYTLREFSVDPSLGSSDDGLSLPSADEGCSWVDTESDGGTEDVKVEDGLVVDCDVTTEKIVEVFDGGAVTGDTESEGNAIDVDDGTLYGDATAEKVVNVQDGAVHGTVVSTTADVKIDDSYVNESIQGAKVVEVINGGTVEGDAVSTNKEVKVNSGSTVEGDVTSGDSVKLTDATVEGDVYIDEGDFDCTDSTIDGESCSEYDPKDPDDY
;
A
#
# COMPACT_ATOMS: atom_id res chain seq x y z
N MET A 1 48.93 -76.96 -10.34
CA MET A 1 47.52 -76.54 -10.54
C MET A 1 46.73 -77.00 -9.35
N THR A 2 46.45 -76.13 -8.39
CA THR A 2 45.71 -76.47 -7.17
C THR A 2 44.59 -75.47 -6.98
N SER A 3 43.43 -75.75 -7.59
CA SER A 3 42.19 -75.05 -7.25
C SER A 3 41.52 -75.80 -6.11
N GLY A 4 41.77 -75.36 -4.88
CA GLY A 4 41.04 -75.81 -3.71
C GLY A 4 39.64 -75.19 -3.71
N ALA A 5 38.65 -75.91 -4.23
CA ALA A 5 37.26 -75.53 -4.08
C ALA A 5 36.83 -75.81 -2.63
N ARG A 6 36.87 -74.78 -1.77
CA ARG A 6 36.27 -74.82 -0.44
C ARG A 6 34.75 -74.78 -0.61
N GLY A 7 34.12 -75.95 -0.54
CA GLY A 7 32.67 -76.06 -0.45
C GLY A 7 32.18 -75.35 0.81
N ILE A 8 31.40 -74.29 0.62
CA ILE A 8 30.70 -73.63 1.72
C ILE A 8 29.75 -74.68 2.30
N SER A 9 29.91 -74.98 3.60
CA SER A 9 29.08 -75.96 4.30
C SER A 9 27.60 -75.60 4.14
N PRO A 10 26.71 -76.55 3.79
CA PRO A 10 25.27 -76.30 3.65
C PRO A 10 24.65 -75.55 4.85
N VAL A 11 25.20 -75.76 6.05
CA VAL A 11 24.77 -75.09 7.28
C VAL A 11 25.07 -73.59 7.26
N VAL A 12 26.23 -73.20 6.71
CA VAL A 12 26.61 -71.78 6.57
C VAL A 12 25.74 -71.10 5.52
N GLY A 13 25.42 -71.79 4.42
CA GLY A 13 24.51 -71.28 3.39
C GLY A 13 23.10 -71.01 3.92
N VAL A 14 22.55 -71.92 4.74
CA VAL A 14 21.21 -71.76 5.34
C VAL A 14 21.19 -70.61 6.35
N ALA A 15 22.20 -70.51 7.23
CA ALA A 15 22.28 -69.42 8.20
C ALA A 15 22.37 -68.05 7.51
N LEU A 16 23.19 -67.94 6.45
CA LEU A 16 23.30 -66.72 5.65
C LEU A 16 21.97 -66.35 4.97
N LEU A 17 21.26 -67.35 4.43
CA LEU A 17 19.98 -67.12 3.75
C LEU A 17 18.90 -66.63 4.72
N ILE A 18 18.83 -67.18 5.94
CA ILE A 18 17.89 -66.72 6.96
C ILE A 18 18.16 -65.25 7.30
N ILE A 19 19.42 -64.86 7.50
CA ILE A 19 19.79 -63.47 7.81
C ILE A 19 19.35 -62.53 6.68
N ILE A 20 19.63 -62.88 5.43
CA ILE A 20 19.27 -62.07 4.27
C ILE A 20 17.74 -61.93 4.17
N VAL A 21 16.99 -63.01 4.32
CA VAL A 21 15.52 -62.99 4.27
C VAL A 21 14.94 -62.15 5.41
N THR A 22 15.49 -62.23 6.63
CA THR A 22 15.04 -61.40 7.75
C THR A 22 15.33 -59.92 7.53
N LEU A 23 16.49 -59.58 6.93
CA LEU A 23 16.82 -58.19 6.60
C LEU A 23 15.91 -57.65 5.49
N LEU A 24 15.67 -58.42 4.44
CA LEU A 24 14.73 -58.06 3.37
C LEU A 24 13.31 -57.89 3.92
N GLY A 25 12.85 -58.80 4.79
CA GLY A 25 11.55 -58.70 5.43
C GLY A 25 11.41 -57.43 6.29
N ALA A 26 12.45 -57.07 7.04
CA ALA A 26 12.45 -55.84 7.84
C ALA A 26 12.39 -54.57 6.96
N VAL A 27 13.18 -54.50 5.89
CA VAL A 27 13.18 -53.35 4.97
C VAL A 27 11.87 -53.26 4.18
N SER A 28 11.32 -54.39 3.73
CA SER A 28 10.02 -54.42 3.06
C SER A 28 8.89 -54.04 4.02
N ALA A 29 8.96 -54.43 5.30
CA ALA A 29 7.98 -54.02 6.30
C ALA A 29 7.99 -52.50 6.49
N THR A 30 9.16 -51.87 6.64
CA THR A 30 9.25 -50.41 6.80
C THR A 30 8.70 -49.67 5.58
N MET A 31 8.99 -50.14 4.36
CA MET A 31 8.44 -49.52 3.13
C MET A 31 6.92 -49.70 3.01
N VAL A 32 6.37 -50.82 3.47
CA VAL A 32 4.90 -51.03 3.43
C VAL A 32 4.20 -50.19 4.50
N PHE A 33 4.80 -50.02 5.68
CA PHE A 33 4.23 -49.17 6.73
C PHE A 33 4.20 -47.69 6.33
N ASP A 34 5.26 -47.21 5.67
CA ASP A 34 5.40 -45.84 5.13
C ASP A 34 4.38 -45.55 4.00
N LEU A 35 3.96 -46.60 3.26
CA LEU A 35 2.89 -46.51 2.27
C LEU A 35 1.48 -46.70 2.85
N SER A 36 1.38 -47.10 4.12
CA SER A 36 0.11 -47.35 4.82
C SER A 36 -0.29 -46.23 5.78
N GLU A 37 0.54 -45.20 5.94
CA GLU A 37 0.06 -43.95 6.55
C GLU A 37 -1.03 -43.38 5.64
N GLU A 38 -2.28 -43.54 6.08
CA GLU A 38 -3.46 -42.98 5.44
C GLU A 38 -3.27 -41.46 5.39
N ARG A 39 -2.94 -40.94 4.20
CA ARG A 39 -2.95 -39.49 3.97
C ARG A 39 -4.38 -39.02 4.15
N GLU A 40 -4.59 -38.21 5.17
CA GLU A 40 -5.88 -37.56 5.40
C GLU A 40 -6.23 -36.74 4.15
N PRO A 41 -7.39 -36.98 3.52
CA PRO A 41 -7.80 -36.18 2.37
C PRO A 41 -8.01 -34.72 2.78
N ALA A 42 -7.73 -33.79 1.88
CA ALA A 42 -8.05 -32.38 2.09
C ALA A 42 -9.56 -32.19 2.32
N PRO A 43 -9.97 -31.23 3.16
CA PRO A 43 -11.38 -30.93 3.34
C PRO A 43 -11.99 -30.43 2.03
N GLU A 44 -13.22 -30.86 1.73
CA GLU A 44 -13.96 -30.37 0.56
C GLU A 44 -14.72 -29.09 0.93
N VAL A 45 -14.21 -27.94 0.48
CA VAL A 45 -14.79 -26.61 0.73
C VAL A 45 -14.90 -25.78 -0.55
N ALA A 46 -15.92 -24.93 -0.61
CA ALA A 46 -16.09 -23.90 -1.62
C ALA A 46 -15.86 -22.54 -0.95
N LEU A 47 -14.76 -21.90 -1.32
CA LEU A 47 -14.39 -20.57 -0.86
C LEU A 47 -14.51 -19.59 -2.03
N GLU A 48 -15.04 -18.41 -1.75
CA GLU A 48 -15.17 -17.31 -2.70
C GLU A 48 -14.53 -16.06 -2.10
N MET A 49 -13.97 -15.22 -2.96
CA MET A 49 -13.39 -13.94 -2.57
C MET A 49 -13.88 -12.90 -3.56
N GLU A 50 -14.52 -11.85 -3.05
CA GLU A 50 -15.14 -10.79 -3.84
C GLU A 50 -14.72 -9.43 -3.30
N VAL A 51 -14.69 -8.42 -4.17
CA VAL A 51 -14.40 -7.04 -3.77
C VAL A 51 -15.56 -6.51 -2.92
N GLU A 52 -15.27 -6.06 -1.71
CA GLU A 52 -16.24 -5.39 -0.84
C GLU A 52 -16.12 -3.87 -0.97
N ASN A 53 -14.90 -3.36 -0.88
CA ASN A 53 -14.60 -1.94 -1.03
C ASN A 53 -13.38 -1.73 -1.93
N ALA A 54 -13.65 -1.38 -3.20
CA ALA A 54 -12.61 -1.16 -4.21
C ALA A 54 -11.68 0.01 -3.89
N SER A 55 -12.15 1.00 -3.11
CA SER A 55 -11.37 2.20 -2.76
C SER A 55 -10.49 2.02 -1.52
N ALA A 56 -10.67 0.93 -0.78
CA ALA A 56 -9.86 0.58 0.40
C ALA A 56 -9.09 -0.74 0.20
N GLY A 57 -9.15 -1.32 -1.00
CA GLY A 57 -8.56 -2.63 -1.29
C GLY A 57 -9.13 -3.80 -0.48
N GLU A 58 -10.33 -3.65 0.09
CA GLU A 58 -10.94 -4.68 0.93
C GLU A 58 -11.70 -5.71 0.10
N TYR A 59 -11.41 -6.98 0.38
CA TYR A 59 -12.11 -8.13 -0.15
C TYR A 59 -12.87 -8.85 0.97
N VAL A 60 -13.97 -9.51 0.63
CA VAL A 60 -14.64 -10.46 1.52
C VAL A 60 -14.29 -11.87 1.11
N LEU A 61 -13.59 -12.58 1.98
CA LEU A 61 -13.43 -14.02 1.93
C LEU A 61 -14.67 -14.69 2.54
N ARG A 62 -15.37 -15.49 1.74
CA ARG A 62 -16.60 -16.18 2.10
C ARG A 62 -16.42 -17.69 2.04
N HIS A 63 -16.88 -18.38 3.08
CA HIS A 63 -17.09 -19.82 3.04
C HIS A 63 -18.49 -20.11 2.50
N ASP A 64 -18.61 -20.45 1.21
CA ASP A 64 -19.92 -20.64 0.58
C ASP A 64 -20.56 -21.99 0.96
N SER A 65 -19.78 -23.08 0.88
CA SER A 65 -20.26 -24.41 1.22
C SER A 65 -19.14 -25.41 1.53
N GLY A 66 -19.50 -26.57 2.12
CA GLY A 66 -18.57 -27.67 2.37
C GLY A 66 -18.29 -27.92 3.85
N GLU A 67 -17.14 -28.53 4.13
CA GLU A 67 -16.71 -28.89 5.49
C GLU A 67 -16.28 -27.66 6.31
N THR A 68 -16.37 -27.75 7.64
CA THR A 68 -15.85 -26.71 8.53
C THR A 68 -14.33 -26.68 8.47
N LEU A 69 -13.76 -25.49 8.28
CA LEU A 69 -12.33 -25.28 8.43
C LEU A 69 -11.99 -24.94 9.88
N ASP A 70 -10.91 -25.55 10.36
CA ASP A 70 -10.33 -25.27 11.67
C ASP A 70 -9.24 -24.21 11.48
N GLY A 71 -9.41 -23.02 12.05
CA GLY A 71 -8.53 -21.86 11.87
C GLY A 71 -7.08 -22.17 12.18
N ASP A 72 -6.84 -22.92 13.27
CA ASP A 72 -5.51 -23.38 13.69
C ASP A 72 -4.79 -24.24 12.63
N LYS A 73 -5.52 -24.74 11.62
CA LYS A 73 -5.01 -25.56 10.52
C LYS A 73 -5.03 -24.85 9.18
N VAL A 74 -5.48 -23.60 9.12
CA VAL A 74 -5.53 -22.83 7.87
C VAL A 74 -4.54 -21.68 7.94
N GLU A 75 -3.77 -21.54 6.89
CA GLU A 75 -2.85 -20.42 6.69
C GLU A 75 -3.26 -19.73 5.39
N ILE A 76 -3.40 -18.40 5.42
CA ILE A 76 -3.71 -17.62 4.23
C ILE A 76 -2.49 -16.76 3.88
N LEU A 77 -1.93 -17.00 2.70
CA LEU A 77 -0.80 -16.24 2.19
C LEU A 77 -1.28 -15.13 1.26
N GLY A 78 -0.55 -14.01 1.24
CA GLY A 78 -0.84 -12.85 0.40
C GLY A 78 -1.87 -11.88 0.99
N LEU A 79 -2.04 -11.88 2.32
CA LEU A 79 -2.86 -10.92 3.07
C LEU A 79 -1.98 -10.10 4.03
N GLU A 80 -2.46 -8.90 4.38
CA GLU A 80 -1.86 -8.06 5.42
C GLU A 80 -1.87 -8.76 6.79
N ASP A 81 -3.01 -9.36 7.14
CA ASP A 81 -3.18 -10.22 8.31
C ASP A 81 -3.39 -11.69 7.88
N PRO A 82 -2.33 -12.52 7.89
CA PRO A 82 -2.42 -13.93 7.50
C PRO A 82 -3.23 -14.78 8.50
N ASP A 83 -3.43 -14.30 9.73
CA ASP A 83 -4.09 -15.01 10.83
C ASP A 83 -5.57 -14.61 10.98
N THR A 84 -6.16 -13.96 9.98
CA THR A 84 -7.54 -13.43 9.97
C THR A 84 -8.63 -14.46 10.34
N ILE A 85 -8.36 -15.75 10.17
CA ILE A 85 -9.26 -16.86 10.56
C ILE A 85 -8.68 -17.79 11.63
N ASP A 86 -7.52 -17.47 12.22
CA ASP A 86 -6.90 -18.27 13.27
C ASP A 86 -7.79 -18.36 14.53
N GLU A 87 -7.65 -19.45 15.29
CA GLU A 87 -8.44 -19.77 16.48
C GLU A 87 -9.98 -19.87 16.28
N MET A 88 -10.46 -19.76 15.03
CA MET A 88 -11.88 -19.77 14.68
C MET A 88 -12.29 -21.02 13.91
N ARG A 89 -13.56 -21.42 14.07
CA ARG A 89 -14.18 -22.39 13.17
C ARG A 89 -14.85 -21.64 12.04
N PHE A 90 -14.25 -21.69 10.85
CA PHE A 90 -14.80 -21.03 9.65
C PHE A 90 -15.77 -21.99 8.96
N VAL A 91 -17.07 -21.69 9.05
CA VAL A 91 -18.16 -22.55 8.56
C VAL A 91 -18.89 -21.93 7.37
N ALA A 92 -19.64 -22.74 6.64
CA ALA A 92 -20.46 -22.26 5.52
C ALA A 92 -21.42 -21.14 5.95
N GLY A 93 -21.37 -20.03 5.23
CA GLY A 93 -22.06 -18.77 5.49
C GLY A 93 -21.22 -17.73 6.23
N ASP A 94 -20.03 -18.08 6.73
CA ASP A 94 -19.14 -17.10 7.36
C ASP A 94 -18.43 -16.24 6.30
N GLU A 95 -18.21 -14.98 6.67
CA GLU A 95 -17.53 -13.96 5.88
C GLU A 95 -16.45 -13.27 6.71
N ARG A 96 -15.33 -12.92 6.09
CA ARG A 96 -14.26 -12.11 6.68
C ARG A 96 -13.77 -11.09 5.68
N THR A 97 -13.67 -9.84 6.12
CA THR A 97 -12.99 -8.80 5.37
C THR A 97 -11.48 -9.03 5.48
N VAL A 98 -10.79 -8.98 4.35
CA VAL A 98 -9.36 -9.22 4.20
C VAL A 98 -8.76 -8.19 3.26
N VAL A 99 -7.49 -7.85 3.47
CA VAL A 99 -6.72 -6.91 2.63
C VAL A 99 -5.58 -7.69 1.99
N PRO A 100 -5.64 -7.98 0.68
CA PRO A 100 -4.55 -8.65 -0.01
C PRO A 100 -3.30 -7.76 -0.17
N THR A 101 -2.13 -8.35 -0.01
CA THR A 101 -0.82 -7.71 -0.24
C THR A 101 -0.10 -8.25 -1.48
N ASP A 102 -0.61 -9.33 -2.07
CA ASP A 102 -0.06 -9.99 -3.25
C ASP A 102 -1.13 -10.12 -4.35
N GLU A 103 -0.71 -10.23 -5.62
CA GLU A 103 -1.60 -10.49 -6.77
C GLU A 103 -2.35 -11.84 -6.66
N THR A 104 -1.92 -12.71 -5.75
CA THR A 104 -2.50 -14.03 -5.54
C THR A 104 -2.61 -14.35 -4.06
N VAL A 105 -3.84 -14.52 -3.60
CA VAL A 105 -4.13 -15.01 -2.23
C VAL A 105 -4.28 -16.52 -2.27
N THR A 106 -3.53 -17.22 -1.41
CA THR A 106 -3.51 -18.70 -1.37
C THR A 106 -3.99 -19.19 -0.01
N VAL A 107 -5.04 -20.02 -0.01
CA VAL A 107 -5.54 -20.67 1.20
C VAL A 107 -4.93 -22.07 1.32
N ILE A 108 -4.14 -22.26 2.37
CA ILE A 108 -3.41 -23.49 2.67
C ILE A 108 -4.04 -24.18 3.88
N TYR A 109 -4.22 -25.49 3.79
CA TYR A 109 -4.64 -26.33 4.91
C TYR A 109 -3.54 -27.30 5.33
N HIS A 110 -3.25 -27.30 6.62
CA HIS A 110 -2.30 -28.19 7.29
C HIS A 110 -3.06 -29.38 7.87
N GLY A 111 -3.00 -30.51 7.16
CA GLY A 111 -3.55 -31.78 7.62
C GLY A 111 -2.67 -32.47 8.66
N GLU A 112 -3.15 -33.60 9.18
CA GLU A 112 -2.35 -34.38 10.14
C GLU A 112 -1.05 -34.89 9.50
N HIS A 113 -0.08 -35.21 10.37
CA HIS A 113 1.23 -35.76 9.98
C HIS A 113 2.05 -34.88 9.00
N GLY A 114 1.81 -33.56 9.00
CA GLY A 114 2.55 -32.59 8.18
C GLY A 114 2.14 -32.62 6.70
N THR A 115 0.94 -33.10 6.40
CA THR A 115 0.36 -32.96 5.06
C THR A 115 -0.09 -31.52 4.82
N ILE A 116 0.17 -30.98 3.63
CA ILE A 116 -0.17 -29.61 3.27
C ILE A 116 -0.95 -29.64 1.96
N TYR A 117 -2.08 -28.92 1.92
CA TYR A 117 -2.97 -28.85 0.77
C TYR A 117 -3.29 -27.39 0.44
N THR A 118 -3.18 -27.02 -0.84
CA THR A 118 -3.78 -25.78 -1.33
C THR A 118 -5.27 -26.01 -1.55
N LEU A 119 -6.11 -25.34 -0.76
CA LEU A 119 -7.56 -25.43 -0.90
C LEU A 119 -8.04 -24.56 -2.06
N ARG A 120 -7.52 -23.33 -2.15
CA ARG A 120 -7.92 -22.35 -3.15
C ARG A 120 -6.83 -21.32 -3.41
N GLU A 121 -6.77 -20.85 -4.64
CA GLU A 121 -6.04 -19.66 -5.05
C GLU A 121 -7.05 -18.66 -5.61
N PHE A 122 -6.91 -17.41 -5.22
CA PHE A 122 -7.69 -16.30 -5.73
C PHE A 122 -6.76 -15.34 -6.46
N SER A 123 -7.12 -14.97 -7.68
CA SER A 123 -6.46 -13.86 -8.37
C SER A 123 -7.04 -12.56 -7.84
N VAL A 124 -6.18 -11.72 -7.30
CA VAL A 124 -6.50 -10.36 -6.88
C VAL A 124 -6.24 -9.45 -8.06
N ASP A 125 -7.09 -8.46 -8.27
CA ASP A 125 -6.78 -7.43 -9.24
C ASP A 125 -5.75 -6.47 -8.62
N PRO A 126 -4.49 -6.42 -9.10
CA PRO A 126 -3.48 -5.52 -8.53
C PRO A 126 -3.84 -4.05 -8.72
N SER A 127 -4.76 -3.73 -9.65
CA SER A 127 -5.31 -2.39 -9.77
C SER A 127 -6.30 -2.06 -8.65
N LEU A 128 -6.71 -2.99 -7.80
CA LEU A 128 -7.64 -2.74 -6.68
C LEU A 128 -6.95 -2.69 -5.32
N GLY A 129 -5.63 -2.53 -5.28
CA GLY A 129 -4.90 -2.33 -4.04
C GLY A 129 -3.42 -2.56 -4.26
N SER A 130 -2.67 -1.46 -4.37
CA SER A 130 -1.24 -1.40 -4.02
C SER A 130 -0.75 0.05 -4.14
N SER A 131 -1.23 0.90 -3.24
CA SER A 131 -0.37 1.78 -2.46
C SER A 131 -0.70 1.50 -0.99
N ASP A 132 0.19 1.81 -0.06
CA ASP A 132 -0.02 1.61 1.40
C ASP A 132 -1.32 2.28 1.94
N ASP A 133 -2.02 3.06 1.10
CA ASP A 133 -3.23 3.84 1.39
C ASP A 133 -4.52 3.33 0.71
N GLY A 134 -4.51 2.13 0.10
CA GLY A 134 -5.72 1.51 -0.49
C GLY A 134 -6.16 2.06 -1.85
N LEU A 135 -5.34 2.88 -2.51
CA LEU A 135 -5.64 3.46 -3.82
C LEU A 135 -5.37 2.48 -4.96
N SER A 136 -6.29 2.44 -5.93
CA SER A 136 -6.13 1.76 -7.21
C SER A 136 -5.18 2.53 -8.12
N LEU A 137 -3.93 2.09 -8.27
CA LEU A 137 -2.98 2.76 -9.18
C LEU A 137 -3.37 2.50 -10.65
N PRO A 138 -3.29 3.52 -11.53
CA PRO A 138 -3.54 3.35 -12.95
C PRO A 138 -2.47 2.47 -13.61
N SER A 139 -2.83 1.77 -14.69
CA SER A 139 -1.86 0.99 -15.46
C SER A 139 -0.87 1.91 -16.18
N ALA A 140 0.43 1.67 -15.99
CA ALA A 140 1.48 2.45 -16.62
C ALA A 140 1.52 2.32 -18.15
N ASP A 141 1.68 3.45 -18.84
CA ASP A 141 1.99 3.53 -20.26
C ASP A 141 3.50 3.56 -20.50
N GLU A 142 4.22 4.27 -19.64
CA GLU A 142 5.66 4.49 -19.70
C GLU A 142 6.30 4.26 -18.32
N GLY A 143 7.63 4.13 -18.27
CA GLY A 143 8.37 3.96 -17.02
C GLY A 143 9.74 4.63 -17.06
N CYS A 144 10.65 4.26 -16.16
CA CYS A 144 11.91 5.01 -15.95
C CYS A 144 12.76 5.28 -17.19
N SER A 145 12.78 4.37 -18.17
CA SER A 145 13.54 4.61 -19.41
C SER A 145 12.98 5.76 -20.26
N TRP A 146 11.68 6.03 -20.17
CA TRP A 146 11.04 7.17 -20.79
C TRP A 146 11.41 8.44 -20.03
N VAL A 147 11.31 8.43 -18.69
CA VAL A 147 11.70 9.57 -17.83
C VAL A 147 13.15 10.00 -18.08
N ASP A 148 14.08 9.04 -18.14
CA ASP A 148 15.50 9.30 -18.47
C ASP A 148 15.67 9.99 -19.83
N THR A 149 14.83 9.64 -20.80
CA THR A 149 14.91 10.18 -22.16
C THR A 149 14.27 11.56 -22.24
N GLU A 150 13.08 11.75 -21.64
CA GLU A 150 12.34 12.99 -21.65
C GLU A 150 13.10 14.10 -20.91
N SER A 151 13.68 13.75 -19.77
CA SER A 151 14.48 14.67 -18.94
C SER A 151 15.91 14.91 -19.46
N ASP A 152 16.37 14.24 -20.53
CA ASP A 152 17.80 14.17 -20.93
C ASP A 152 18.71 13.86 -19.72
N GLY A 153 18.35 12.83 -18.96
CA GLY A 153 19.04 12.43 -17.73
C GLY A 153 18.93 13.46 -16.60
N GLY A 154 17.76 14.08 -16.45
CA GLY A 154 17.43 15.02 -15.36
C GLY A 154 17.80 16.48 -15.60
N THR A 155 18.08 16.91 -16.84
CA THR A 155 18.53 18.28 -17.15
C THR A 155 17.55 19.12 -17.98
N GLU A 156 16.48 18.51 -18.46
CA GLU A 156 15.40 19.13 -19.23
C GLU A 156 14.03 18.95 -18.52
N ASP A 157 13.04 19.76 -18.91
CA ASP A 157 11.68 19.68 -18.36
C ASP A 157 11.08 18.28 -18.61
N VAL A 158 10.23 17.80 -17.69
CA VAL A 158 9.44 16.57 -17.88
C VAL A 158 7.97 16.95 -17.98
N LYS A 159 7.30 16.49 -19.05
CA LYS A 159 5.88 16.74 -19.29
C LYS A 159 5.12 15.42 -19.36
N VAL A 160 4.17 15.24 -18.46
CA VAL A 160 3.26 14.08 -18.43
C VAL A 160 1.87 14.60 -18.79
N GLU A 161 1.44 14.36 -20.02
CA GLU A 161 0.26 14.98 -20.62
C GLU A 161 -0.63 13.96 -21.35
N ASP A 162 -1.81 14.39 -21.78
CA ASP A 162 -2.73 13.61 -22.62
C ASP A 162 -3.15 12.25 -22.01
N GLY A 163 -3.30 12.20 -20.67
CA GLY A 163 -3.66 10.97 -19.95
C GLY A 163 -2.52 9.94 -19.82
N LEU A 164 -1.28 10.32 -20.14
CA LEU A 164 -0.11 9.45 -20.00
C LEU A 164 0.11 9.04 -18.54
N VAL A 165 0.27 7.74 -18.29
CA VAL A 165 0.62 7.21 -16.96
C VAL A 165 2.09 6.77 -16.92
N VAL A 166 2.88 7.36 -16.04
CA VAL A 166 4.30 7.06 -15.87
C VAL A 166 4.52 6.34 -14.55
N ASP A 167 5.08 5.13 -14.58
CA ASP A 167 5.48 4.36 -13.39
C ASP A 167 6.99 4.45 -13.19
N CYS A 168 7.40 5.52 -12.50
CA CYS A 168 8.75 5.79 -12.06
C CYS A 168 8.80 7.05 -11.20
N ASP A 169 9.79 7.13 -10.32
CA ASP A 169 10.20 8.40 -9.74
C ASP A 169 10.67 9.37 -10.83
N VAL A 170 10.18 10.61 -10.80
CA VAL A 170 10.51 11.67 -11.73
C VAL A 170 11.41 12.68 -11.04
N THR A 171 12.71 12.68 -11.37
CA THR A 171 13.66 13.66 -10.85
C THR A 171 14.29 14.48 -11.99
N THR A 172 14.24 15.81 -11.90
CA THR A 172 14.89 16.71 -12.87
C THR A 172 15.32 18.05 -12.26
N GLU A 173 16.36 18.69 -12.81
CA GLU A 173 16.77 20.05 -12.47
C GLU A 173 15.80 21.15 -12.98
N LYS A 174 14.79 20.73 -13.74
CA LYS A 174 13.87 21.58 -14.49
C LYS A 174 12.44 21.41 -14.04
N ILE A 175 11.48 21.98 -14.78
CA ILE A 175 10.08 21.94 -14.38
C ILE A 175 9.56 20.52 -14.62
N VAL A 176 8.75 20.01 -13.68
CA VAL A 176 7.87 18.86 -13.94
C VAL A 176 6.46 19.39 -14.12
N GLU A 177 5.85 19.10 -15.25
CA GLU A 177 4.47 19.48 -15.56
C GLU A 177 3.64 18.20 -15.74
N VAL A 178 2.56 18.05 -14.97
CA VAL A 178 1.61 16.94 -15.09
C VAL A 178 0.22 17.50 -15.36
N PHE A 179 -0.30 17.32 -16.56
CA PHE A 179 -1.54 17.98 -16.96
C PHE A 179 -2.39 17.17 -17.92
N ASP A 180 -3.61 17.65 -18.19
CA ASP A 180 -4.55 17.03 -19.14
C ASP A 180 -4.79 15.53 -18.87
N GLY A 181 -4.99 15.17 -17.60
CA GLY A 181 -5.23 13.82 -17.11
C GLY A 181 -3.98 12.96 -16.91
N GLY A 182 -2.78 13.52 -17.11
CA GLY A 182 -1.52 12.81 -16.89
C GLY A 182 -1.36 12.31 -15.45
N ALA A 183 -0.63 11.20 -15.28
CA ALA A 183 -0.38 10.62 -13.96
C ALA A 183 1.06 10.14 -13.79
N VAL A 184 1.60 10.33 -12.58
CA VAL A 184 2.90 9.78 -12.15
C VAL A 184 2.68 8.87 -10.96
N THR A 185 3.19 7.65 -11.03
CA THR A 185 3.28 6.70 -9.93
C THR A 185 4.74 6.64 -9.49
N GLY A 186 5.02 7.13 -8.28
CA GLY A 186 6.37 7.37 -7.76
C GLY A 186 6.57 8.82 -7.32
N ASP A 187 7.72 9.07 -6.70
CA ASP A 187 8.04 10.39 -6.16
C ASP A 187 8.39 11.37 -7.28
N THR A 188 7.94 12.61 -7.15
CA THR A 188 8.21 13.69 -8.12
C THR A 188 9.08 14.77 -7.50
N GLU A 189 10.29 14.96 -8.02
CA GLU A 189 11.29 15.91 -7.54
C GLU A 189 11.78 16.88 -8.63
N SER A 190 11.69 18.18 -8.33
CA SER A 190 12.25 19.26 -9.17
C SER A 190 13.41 19.97 -8.44
N GLU A 191 14.64 19.55 -8.73
CA GLU A 191 15.89 20.09 -8.18
C GLU A 191 16.23 21.47 -8.78
N GLY A 192 15.66 22.53 -8.22
CA GLY A 192 15.95 23.90 -8.66
C GLY A 192 14.84 24.53 -9.48
N ASN A 193 13.70 23.86 -9.65
CA ASN A 193 12.55 24.44 -10.33
C ASN A 193 11.22 24.11 -9.66
N ALA A 194 10.13 24.19 -10.42
CA ALA A 194 8.77 24.06 -9.95
C ALA A 194 8.16 22.71 -10.37
N ILE A 195 7.14 22.28 -9.63
CA ILE A 195 6.20 21.25 -10.05
C ILE A 195 4.86 21.95 -10.32
N ASP A 196 4.29 21.71 -11.49
CA ASP A 196 2.98 22.25 -11.89
C ASP A 196 2.06 21.08 -12.27
N VAL A 197 0.95 20.95 -11.56
CA VAL A 197 -0.07 19.93 -11.78
C VAL A 197 -1.36 20.64 -12.16
N ASP A 198 -1.89 20.38 -13.36
CA ASP A 198 -3.11 21.03 -13.88
C ASP A 198 -4.03 19.98 -14.53
N ASP A 199 -5.07 19.53 -13.83
CA ASP A 199 -5.85 18.32 -14.20
C ASP A 199 -4.99 17.05 -14.23
N GLY A 200 -3.99 16.95 -13.35
CA GLY A 200 -3.07 15.80 -13.24
C GLY A 200 -3.15 15.07 -11.91
N THR A 201 -2.50 13.90 -11.82
CA THR A 201 -2.42 13.13 -10.56
C THR A 201 -1.00 12.65 -10.25
N LEU A 202 -0.54 12.86 -9.02
CA LEU A 202 0.68 12.28 -8.50
C LEU A 202 0.34 11.23 -7.44
N TYR A 203 0.87 10.01 -7.58
CA TYR A 203 0.80 8.94 -6.59
C TYR A 203 2.17 8.75 -5.95
N GLY A 204 2.49 9.64 -5.03
CA GLY A 204 3.79 9.78 -4.39
C GLY A 204 4.03 11.21 -3.90
N ASP A 205 5.19 11.42 -3.26
CA ASP A 205 5.55 12.74 -2.74
C ASP A 205 5.89 13.72 -3.87
N ALA A 206 5.59 15.00 -3.66
CA ALA A 206 5.90 16.07 -4.59
C ALA A 206 6.83 17.11 -3.95
N THR A 207 8.11 17.10 -4.31
CA THR A 207 9.11 18.01 -3.75
C THR A 207 9.71 18.92 -4.83
N ALA A 208 9.58 20.24 -4.66
CA ALA A 208 10.19 21.23 -5.55
C ALA A 208 11.11 22.18 -4.79
N GLU A 209 12.20 22.62 -5.42
CA GLU A 209 13.00 23.73 -4.87
C GLU A 209 12.19 25.04 -4.88
N LYS A 210 11.50 25.32 -6.00
CA LYS A 210 10.66 26.50 -6.17
C LYS A 210 9.20 26.15 -5.86
N VAL A 211 8.27 26.55 -6.72
CA VAL A 211 6.83 26.52 -6.43
C VAL A 211 6.30 25.11 -6.68
N VAL A 212 5.38 24.64 -5.83
CA VAL A 212 4.46 23.56 -6.20
C VAL A 212 3.08 24.17 -6.39
N ASN A 213 2.50 23.98 -7.57
CA ASN A 213 1.15 24.43 -7.89
C ASN A 213 0.33 23.21 -8.32
N VAL A 214 -0.81 22.99 -7.68
CA VAL A 214 -1.77 21.93 -8.00
C VAL A 214 -3.10 22.61 -8.27
N GLN A 215 -3.61 22.44 -9.48
CA GLN A 215 -4.87 23.00 -9.96
C GLN A 215 -5.71 21.88 -10.56
N ASP A 216 -6.98 21.80 -10.17
CA ASP A 216 -7.94 20.80 -10.67
C ASP A 216 -7.40 19.35 -10.60
N GLY A 217 -6.47 19.05 -9.69
CA GLY A 217 -5.67 17.83 -9.67
C GLY A 217 -5.57 17.18 -8.30
N ALA A 218 -4.75 16.14 -8.19
CA ALA A 218 -4.56 15.39 -6.94
C ALA A 218 -3.09 15.00 -6.69
N VAL A 219 -2.69 15.01 -5.42
CA VAL A 219 -1.41 14.46 -4.94
C VAL A 219 -1.69 13.51 -3.78
N HIS A 220 -1.34 12.24 -3.96
CA HIS A 220 -1.44 11.21 -2.94
C HIS A 220 -0.08 11.01 -2.27
N GLY A 221 0.29 12.01 -1.46
CA GLY A 221 1.58 12.08 -0.77
C GLY A 221 1.78 13.46 -0.18
N THR A 222 2.95 13.70 0.40
CA THR A 222 3.33 15.00 0.97
C THR A 222 3.79 15.97 -0.12
N VAL A 223 3.38 17.24 -0.03
CA VAL A 223 3.80 18.30 -0.96
C VAL A 223 4.77 19.26 -0.28
N VAL A 224 5.97 19.44 -0.83
CA VAL A 224 7.00 20.31 -0.26
C VAL A 224 7.55 21.31 -1.28
N SER A 225 7.53 22.60 -0.93
CA SER A 225 8.33 23.65 -1.57
C SER A 225 9.42 24.14 -0.62
N THR A 226 10.69 23.93 -0.99
CA THR A 226 11.81 24.24 -0.08
C THR A 226 12.25 25.70 -0.08
N THR A 227 11.90 26.49 -1.10
CA THR A 227 12.29 27.93 -1.19
C THR A 227 11.18 28.89 -1.60
N ALA A 228 10.01 28.38 -1.99
CA ALA A 228 8.92 29.19 -2.51
C ALA A 228 7.56 28.77 -1.94
N ASP A 229 6.52 28.92 -2.74
CA ASP A 229 5.13 28.80 -2.34
C ASP A 229 4.59 27.40 -2.67
N VAL A 230 3.59 26.94 -1.92
CA VAL A 230 2.73 25.81 -2.29
C VAL A 230 1.32 26.35 -2.52
N LYS A 231 0.71 26.02 -3.65
CA LYS A 231 -0.66 26.43 -3.99
C LYS A 231 -1.50 25.21 -4.39
N ILE A 232 -2.62 25.02 -3.70
CA ILE A 232 -3.62 23.98 -3.93
C ILE A 232 -4.93 24.66 -4.31
N ASP A 233 -5.40 24.46 -5.54
CA ASP A 233 -6.53 25.18 -6.14
C ASP A 233 -7.55 24.19 -6.72
N ASP A 234 -8.74 24.08 -6.12
CA ASP A 234 -9.76 23.07 -6.46
C ASP A 234 -9.16 21.65 -6.60
N SER A 235 -8.25 21.33 -5.69
CA SER A 235 -7.37 20.15 -5.77
C SER A 235 -7.32 19.41 -4.43
N TYR A 236 -6.83 18.18 -4.47
CA TYR A 236 -6.76 17.30 -3.30
C TYR A 236 -5.31 16.91 -2.96
N VAL A 237 -4.97 16.94 -1.68
CA VAL A 237 -3.72 16.39 -1.13
C VAL A 237 -4.03 15.48 0.05
N ASN A 238 -3.58 14.23 -0.01
CA ASN A 238 -3.86 13.20 0.99
C ASN A 238 -2.99 13.31 2.25
N GLU A 239 -1.82 13.93 2.16
CA GLU A 239 -0.98 14.16 3.33
C GLU A 239 -0.80 15.66 3.61
N SER A 240 0.34 16.04 4.17
CA SER A 240 0.63 17.42 4.57
C SER A 240 1.21 18.22 3.41
N ILE A 241 1.07 19.54 3.50
CA ILE A 241 1.72 20.49 2.61
C ILE A 241 2.65 21.43 3.38
N GLN A 242 3.84 21.65 2.84
CA GLN A 242 4.84 22.53 3.43
C GLN A 242 5.43 23.50 2.40
N GLY A 243 5.25 24.80 2.64
CA GLY A 243 5.85 25.87 1.85
C GLY A 243 6.89 26.67 2.63
N ALA A 244 8.05 26.92 2.04
CA ALA A 244 9.03 27.82 2.65
C ALA A 244 8.52 29.27 2.73
N LYS A 245 7.73 29.69 1.75
CA LYS A 245 7.03 30.97 1.71
C LYS A 245 5.54 30.72 1.85
N VAL A 246 4.68 31.12 0.92
CA VAL A 246 3.24 31.10 1.13
C VAL A 246 2.69 29.68 0.95
N VAL A 247 1.76 29.27 1.80
CA VAL A 247 0.90 28.11 1.54
C VAL A 247 -0.51 28.62 1.30
N GLU A 248 -1.13 28.22 0.19
CA GLU A 248 -2.46 28.67 -0.19
C GLU A 248 -3.34 27.49 -0.62
N VAL A 249 -4.46 27.27 0.07
CA VAL A 249 -5.49 26.26 -0.25
C VAL A 249 -6.80 26.98 -0.57
N ILE A 250 -7.26 26.90 -1.82
CA ILE A 250 -8.32 27.77 -2.34
C ILE A 250 -9.31 27.03 -3.24
N ASN A 251 -10.43 27.68 -3.50
CA ASN A 251 -11.49 27.26 -4.42
C ASN A 251 -12.02 25.84 -4.17
N GLY A 252 -12.08 25.41 -2.91
CA GLY A 252 -12.55 24.07 -2.54
C GLY A 252 -11.45 23.02 -2.43
N GLY A 253 -10.18 23.44 -2.50
CA GLY A 253 -9.05 22.55 -2.25
C GLY A 253 -9.10 21.90 -0.88
N THR A 254 -8.61 20.66 -0.80
CA THR A 254 -8.62 19.84 0.42
C THR A 254 -7.22 19.31 0.70
N VAL A 255 -6.79 19.41 1.96
CA VAL A 255 -5.55 18.84 2.48
C VAL A 255 -5.91 18.02 3.71
N GLU A 256 -5.65 16.71 3.70
CA GLU A 256 -5.97 15.86 4.86
C GLU A 256 -4.91 15.96 5.97
N GLY A 257 -3.68 16.34 5.63
CA GLY A 257 -2.63 16.62 6.61
C GLY A 257 -2.57 18.08 7.04
N ASP A 258 -1.38 18.48 7.50
CA ASP A 258 -1.11 19.83 7.99
C ASP A 258 -0.87 20.80 6.83
N ALA A 259 -1.12 22.09 7.07
CA ALA A 259 -0.72 23.18 6.18
C ALA A 259 0.31 24.09 6.86
N VAL A 260 1.55 24.01 6.40
CA VAL A 260 2.72 24.59 7.08
C VAL A 260 3.44 25.62 6.22
N SER A 261 3.51 26.87 6.68
CA SER A 261 4.38 27.89 6.09
C SER A 261 5.56 28.26 7.00
N THR A 262 6.79 28.17 6.50
CA THR A 262 7.98 28.47 7.31
C THR A 262 8.20 29.97 7.54
N ASN A 263 8.02 30.82 6.52
CA ASN A 263 8.45 32.23 6.59
C ASN A 263 7.36 33.25 6.25
N LYS A 264 6.23 32.81 5.73
CA LYS A 264 5.18 33.70 5.18
C LYS A 264 3.83 33.19 5.68
N GLU A 265 2.76 33.66 5.05
CA GLU A 265 1.40 33.38 5.46
C GLU A 265 0.90 32.00 5.00
N VAL A 266 -0.01 31.39 5.77
CA VAL A 266 -0.92 30.34 5.30
C VAL A 266 -2.29 30.95 4.99
N LYS A 267 -2.86 30.63 3.84
CA LYS A 267 -4.21 31.02 3.41
C LYS A 267 -5.06 29.80 3.17
N VAL A 268 -6.22 29.72 3.81
CA VAL A 268 -7.27 28.75 3.48
C VAL A 268 -8.53 29.53 3.20
N ASN A 269 -9.09 29.40 1.99
CA ASN A 269 -10.28 30.17 1.65
C ASN A 269 -11.20 29.53 0.61
N SER A 270 -12.36 30.13 0.40
CA SER A 270 -13.29 29.82 -0.70
C SER A 270 -13.81 28.38 -0.67
N GLY A 271 -14.24 27.92 0.50
CA GLY A 271 -14.79 26.61 0.75
C GLY A 271 -13.75 25.50 0.96
N SER A 272 -12.47 25.85 1.08
CA SER A 272 -11.37 24.89 1.24
C SER A 272 -11.29 24.29 2.65
N THR A 273 -10.69 23.11 2.73
CA THR A 273 -10.55 22.32 3.97
C THR A 273 -9.10 21.91 4.23
N VAL A 274 -8.68 22.01 5.49
CA VAL A 274 -7.46 21.39 6.01
C VAL A 274 -7.86 20.53 7.20
N GLU A 275 -7.65 19.22 7.16
CA GLU A 275 -8.04 18.33 8.27
C GLU A 275 -6.99 18.34 9.39
N GLY A 276 -5.73 18.54 9.07
CA GLY A 276 -4.65 18.69 10.04
C GLY A 276 -4.53 20.09 10.65
N ASP A 277 -3.36 20.34 11.23
CA ASP A 277 -3.02 21.59 11.89
C ASP A 277 -2.54 22.65 10.88
N VAL A 278 -2.73 23.91 11.23
CA VAL A 278 -2.28 25.05 10.42
C VAL A 278 -1.26 25.88 11.20
N THR A 279 -0.09 26.08 10.61
CA THR A 279 0.97 26.89 11.23
C THR A 279 1.71 27.77 10.22
N SER A 280 2.16 28.94 10.68
CA SER A 280 2.77 29.97 9.83
C SER A 280 3.87 30.73 10.56
N GLY A 281 4.94 31.07 9.84
CA GLY A 281 5.97 32.00 10.32
C GLY A 281 5.63 33.50 10.19
N ASP A 282 4.44 33.88 9.71
CA ASP A 282 4.05 35.29 9.50
C ASP A 282 2.60 35.57 9.89
N SER A 283 1.61 34.92 9.26
CA SER A 283 0.18 35.11 9.59
C SER A 283 -0.68 33.97 9.04
N VAL A 284 -1.81 33.70 9.68
CA VAL A 284 -2.80 32.73 9.18
C VAL A 284 -4.06 33.48 8.77
N LYS A 285 -4.54 33.23 7.55
CA LYS A 285 -5.76 33.85 7.00
C LYS A 285 -6.76 32.80 6.57
N LEU A 286 -7.89 32.76 7.28
CA LEU A 286 -9.00 31.86 7.01
C LEU A 286 -10.20 32.68 6.52
N THR A 287 -10.76 32.32 5.37
CA THR A 287 -11.97 32.99 4.84
C THR A 287 -12.89 32.01 4.15
N ASP A 288 -14.04 31.71 4.75
CA ASP A 288 -14.93 30.64 4.27
C ASP A 288 -14.17 29.30 4.17
N ALA A 289 -13.57 28.88 5.28
CA ALA A 289 -12.70 27.71 5.36
C ALA A 289 -13.07 26.78 6.51
N THR A 290 -12.67 25.52 6.40
CA THR A 290 -12.75 24.53 7.47
C THR A 290 -11.35 24.07 7.84
N VAL A 291 -10.99 24.16 9.12
CA VAL A 291 -9.80 23.54 9.69
C VAL A 291 -10.26 22.56 10.75
N GLU A 292 -9.98 21.27 10.61
CA GLU A 292 -10.38 20.29 11.63
C GLU A 292 -9.39 20.20 12.78
N GLY A 293 -8.10 20.45 12.52
CA GLY A 293 -7.08 20.61 13.55
C GLY A 293 -7.04 22.00 14.20
N ASP A 294 -5.90 22.29 14.82
CA ASP A 294 -5.63 23.53 15.52
C ASP A 294 -4.82 24.53 14.67
N VAL A 295 -4.93 25.81 15.00
CA VAL A 295 -4.15 26.89 14.39
C VAL A 295 -3.11 27.40 15.38
N TYR A 296 -1.82 27.31 15.02
CA TYR A 296 -0.69 27.72 15.83
C TYR A 296 -0.09 29.02 15.28
N ILE A 297 -0.51 30.15 15.84
CA ILE A 297 -0.08 31.50 15.43
C ILE A 297 -0.31 32.49 16.57
N ASP A 298 0.47 33.58 16.61
CA ASP A 298 0.18 34.70 17.50
C ASP A 298 -1.20 35.32 17.19
N GLU A 299 -2.00 35.62 18.23
CA GLU A 299 -3.36 36.18 18.10
C GLU A 299 -3.42 37.45 17.22
N GLY A 300 -2.35 38.24 17.22
CA GLY A 300 -2.25 39.47 16.41
C GLY A 300 -2.09 39.23 14.92
N ASP A 301 -1.68 38.02 14.53
CA ASP A 301 -1.38 37.59 13.16
C ASP A 301 -2.39 36.55 12.66
N PHE A 302 -3.48 36.33 13.40
CA PHE A 302 -4.63 35.51 13.01
C PHE A 302 -5.77 36.37 12.43
N ASP A 303 -6.17 36.08 11.19
CA ASP A 303 -7.33 36.69 10.54
C ASP A 303 -8.31 35.61 10.11
N CYS A 304 -9.51 35.61 10.69
CA CYS A 304 -10.52 34.58 10.49
C CYS A 304 -11.87 35.22 10.19
N THR A 305 -12.46 34.85 9.05
CA THR A 305 -13.79 35.31 8.63
C THR A 305 -14.61 34.15 8.09
N ASP A 306 -15.81 33.95 8.65
CA ASP A 306 -16.77 32.94 8.19
C ASP A 306 -16.19 31.50 8.11
N SER A 307 -15.24 31.17 8.98
CA SER A 307 -14.57 29.85 9.02
C SER A 307 -14.87 29.07 10.31
N THR A 308 -14.61 27.77 10.26
CA THR A 308 -14.70 26.82 11.39
C THR A 308 -13.32 26.23 11.67
N ILE A 309 -12.93 26.15 12.95
CA ILE A 309 -11.65 25.59 13.42
C ILE A 309 -11.95 24.68 14.61
N ASP A 310 -11.58 23.40 14.55
CA ASP A 310 -11.89 22.37 15.57
C ASP A 310 -13.37 22.41 16.02
N GLY A 311 -14.27 22.60 15.06
CA GLY A 311 -15.71 22.73 15.30
C GLY A 311 -16.18 24.03 15.96
N GLU A 312 -15.27 24.98 16.25
CA GLU A 312 -15.55 26.31 16.77
C GLU A 312 -15.62 27.38 15.67
N SER A 313 -16.40 28.43 15.88
CA SER A 313 -16.46 29.57 14.98
C SER A 313 -15.28 30.53 15.17
N CYS A 314 -14.91 31.32 14.16
CA CYS A 314 -13.87 32.36 14.28
C CYS A 314 -14.03 33.30 15.49
N SER A 315 -15.26 33.53 15.96
CA SER A 315 -15.52 34.44 17.09
C SER A 315 -15.34 33.80 18.46
N GLU A 316 -15.22 32.48 18.50
CA GLU A 316 -15.12 31.68 19.72
C GLU A 316 -13.75 31.01 19.86
N TYR A 317 -13.06 30.78 18.73
CA TYR A 317 -11.75 30.15 18.69
C TYR A 317 -10.62 31.11 19.10
N ASP A 318 -9.72 30.60 19.94
CA ASP A 318 -8.46 31.27 20.32
C ASP A 318 -7.27 30.45 19.75
N PRO A 319 -6.40 31.04 18.90
CA PRO A 319 -5.21 30.35 18.39
C PRO A 319 -4.27 29.82 19.47
N LYS A 320 -3.58 28.73 19.17
CA LYS A 320 -2.58 28.11 20.05
C LYS A 320 -1.24 28.83 19.95
N ASP A 321 -0.43 28.66 21.00
CA ASP A 321 0.93 29.20 21.06
C ASP A 321 1.78 28.56 19.94
N PRO A 322 2.46 29.36 19.09
CA PRO A 322 3.33 28.83 18.04
C PRO A 322 4.41 27.86 18.54
N ASP A 323 4.84 27.96 19.81
CA ASP A 323 5.85 27.08 20.40
C ASP A 323 5.29 25.69 20.80
N ASP A 324 3.97 25.49 20.75
CA ASP A 324 3.28 24.23 21.09
C ASP A 324 3.04 23.30 19.88
N TYR A 325 3.35 23.75 18.65
CA TYR A 325 3.30 22.95 17.42
C TYR A 325 4.41 21.88 17.39
#